data_AF-A0A2A2QAH1-F1
#
_entry.id   AF-A0A2A2QAH1-F1
#
_cell.length_a   1.000
_cell.length_b   1.000
_cell.length_c   1.000
_cell.angle_alpha   90.00
_cell.angle_beta   90.00
_cell.angle_gamma   90.00
#
_symmetry.space_group_name_H-M   'P 1'
#
loop_
_entity.id
_entity.type
_entity.pdbx_description
1 polymer ?
#
loop_
_entity_poly.entity_id
_entity_poly.type
_entity_poly.pdbx_seq_one_letter_code
_entity_poly.pdbx_strand_id
1 'polypeptide(L)' 'LEDIFLPERPADKYLRSADERAGAQSILVGIAANRSLQTGAQVKIADLVPGLVAPDMAPMPSRQDPVPMPMRGQD' A
#
# COMPACT_ATOMS: atom_id res chain seq x y z
N LEU A 1 4.70 -6.91 -18.25
CA LEU A 1 5.43 -6.44 -19.44
C LEU A 1 4.50 -5.69 -20.40
N GLU A 2 3.21 -6.04 -20.49
CA GLU A 2 2.23 -5.21 -21.21
C GLU A 2 2.18 -3.76 -20.70
N ASP A 3 2.31 -3.56 -19.39
CA ASP A 3 2.43 -2.27 -18.71
C ASP A 3 3.67 -1.44 -19.09
N ILE A 4 4.66 -2.08 -19.72
CA ILE A 4 5.92 -1.46 -20.15
C ILE A 4 5.99 -1.33 -21.68
N PHE A 5 5.42 -2.28 -22.43
CA PHE A 5 5.59 -2.38 -23.88
C PHE A 5 4.38 -2.00 -24.72
N LEU A 6 3.18 -1.90 -24.13
CA LEU A 6 2.03 -1.39 -24.87
C LEU A 6 2.11 0.14 -24.97
N PRO A 7 1.76 0.72 -26.13
CA PRO A 7 1.73 2.18 -26.30
C PRO A 7 0.71 2.84 -25.36
N GLU A 8 -0.38 2.14 -25.04
CA GLU A 8 -1.34 2.52 -24.02
C GLU A 8 -1.26 1.53 -22.85
N ARG A 9 -0.96 2.06 -21.67
CA ARG A 9 -0.88 1.25 -20.45
C ARG A 9 -2.29 0.79 -20.03
N PRO A 10 -2.50 -0.51 -19.77
CA PRO A 10 -3.76 -0.98 -19.22
C PRO A 10 -4.08 -0.30 -17.88
N ALA A 11 -5.34 0.04 -17.66
CA ALA A 11 -5.78 0.64 -16.40
C ALA A 11 -5.55 -0.31 -15.21
N ASP A 12 -4.83 0.16 -14.19
CA ASP A 12 -4.58 -0.60 -12.96
C ASP A 12 -5.68 -0.32 -11.93
N LYS A 13 -6.86 -0.89 -12.16
CA LYS A 13 -8.04 -0.73 -11.28
C LYS A 13 -7.74 -1.01 -9.80
N TYR A 14 -6.80 -1.92 -9.53
CA TYR A 14 -6.48 -2.38 -8.18
C TYR A 14 -5.20 -1.74 -7.61
N LEU A 15 -4.58 -0.79 -8.33
CA LEU A 15 -3.35 -0.10 -7.93
C LEU A 15 -2.26 -1.07 -7.43
N ARG A 16 -2.05 -2.18 -8.17
CA ARG A 16 -1.06 -3.21 -7.82
C ARG A 16 0.37 -2.80 -8.18
N SER A 17 0.52 -1.92 -9.17
CA SER A 17 1.81 -1.39 -9.57
C SER A 17 2.26 -0.33 -8.57
N ALA A 18 3.42 -0.53 -7.96
CA ALA A 18 3.99 0.42 -7.02
C ALA A 18 4.61 1.62 -7.74
N ASP A 19 4.38 2.82 -7.21
CA ASP A 19 5.05 4.06 -7.60
C ASP A 19 6.25 4.36 -6.67
N GLU A 20 6.90 5.50 -6.86
CA GLU A 20 8.04 5.92 -6.06
C GLU A 20 7.67 6.16 -4.59
N ARG A 21 6.44 6.61 -4.31
CA ARG A 21 5.94 6.84 -2.95
C ARG A 21 5.79 5.52 -2.20
N ALA A 22 5.20 4.51 -2.84
CA ALA A 22 5.07 3.17 -2.29
C ALA A 22 6.45 2.54 -2.01
N GLY A 23 7.40 2.72 -2.93
CA GLY A 23 8.79 2.31 -2.74
C GLY A 23 9.46 2.99 -1.54
N ALA A 24 9.32 4.31 -1.41
CA ALA A 24 9.86 5.07 -0.29
C ALA A 24 9.28 4.61 1.06
N GLN A 25 7.96 4.39 1.14
CA GLN A 25 7.31 3.89 2.35
C GLN A 25 7.83 2.50 2.76
N SER A 26 8.03 1.59 1.80
CA SER A 26 8.61 0.26 2.07
C SER A 26 10.00 0.34 2.71
N ILE A 27 10.86 1.22 2.20
CA ILE A 27 12.19 1.48 2.77
C ILE A 27 12.08 2.03 4.20
N LEU A 28 11.16 2.98 4.42
CA LEU A 28 10.97 3.59 5.74
C LEU A 28 10.46 2.60 6.79
N VAL A 29 9.64 1.61 6.40
CA VAL A 29 9.27 0.51 7.30
C VAL A 29 10.52 -0.22 7.81
N GLY A 30 11.46 -0.56 6.92
CA GLY A 30 12.71 -1.21 7.29
C GLY A 30 13.57 -0.34 8.23
N ILE A 31 13.69 0.96 7.94
CA ILE A 31 14.42 1.91 8.78
C ILE A 31 13.75 2.02 10.17
N ALA A 32 12.43 2.15 10.22
CA ALA A 32 11.67 2.24 11.46
C ALA A 32 11.84 0.97 12.31
N ALA A 33 11.79 -0.21 11.69
CA ALA A 33 11.99 -1.48 12.36
C ALA A 33 13.39 -1.59 12.98
N ASN A 34 14.44 -1.25 12.22
CA ASN A 34 15.81 -1.26 12.74
C ASN A 34 15.99 -0.31 13.93
N ARG A 35 15.46 0.92 13.84
CA ARG A 35 15.48 1.89 14.95
C ARG A 35 14.69 1.39 16.15
N SER A 36 13.54 0.75 15.93
CA SER A 36 12.71 0.19 16.98
C SER A 36 13.44 -0.93 17.73
N LEU A 37 14.07 -1.86 17.00
CA LEU A 37 14.88 -2.93 17.59
C LEU A 37 16.09 -2.40 18.36
N GLN A 38 16.75 -1.36 17.84
CA GLN A 38 17.91 -0.75 18.50
C GLN A 38 17.55 -0.03 19.81
N THR A 39 16.38 0.62 19.85
CA THR A 39 15.97 1.49 20.97
C THR A 39 14.98 0.83 21.93
N GLY A 40 14.34 -0.27 21.53
CA GLY A 40 13.21 -0.88 22.24
C GLY A 40 11.93 -0.03 22.21
N ALA A 41 11.90 1.06 21.45
CA ALA A 41 10.79 2.01 21.42
C ALA A 41 9.96 1.89 20.14
N GLN A 42 8.70 2.32 20.20
CA GLN A 42 7.87 2.50 19.01
C GLN A 42 8.41 3.65 18.15
N VAL A 43 8.48 3.44 16.84
CA VAL A 43 8.88 4.46 15.86
C VAL A 43 7.72 4.72 14.91
N LYS A 44 7.30 5.98 14.79
CA LYS A 44 6.29 6.40 13.81
C LYS A 44 6.97 6.70 12.47
N ILE A 45 6.52 6.05 11.41
CA ILE A 45 7.09 6.23 10.06
C ILE A 45 6.95 7.68 9.58
N ALA A 46 5.81 8.32 9.87
CA ALA A 46 5.54 9.71 9.49
C ALA A 46 6.55 10.72 10.06
N ASP A 47 7.24 10.37 11.15
CA ASP A 47 8.20 11.24 11.81
C ASP A 47 9.63 11.10 11.22
N LEU A 48 9.87 10.10 10.35
CA LEU A 48 11.20 9.85 9.78
C LEU A 48 11.55 10.79 8.63
N VAL A 49 10.58 11.07 7.74
CA VAL A 49 10.75 11.96 6.58
C VAL A 49 9.52 12.87 6.47
N PRO A 50 9.57 14.09 7.04
CA PRO A 50 8.47 15.03 6.95
C PRO A 50 8.16 15.42 5.50
N GLY A 51 6.88 15.48 5.15
CA GLY A 51 6.42 15.88 3.82
C GLY A 51 6.40 14.77 2.78
N LEU A 52 6.79 13.53 3.13
CA LEU A 52 6.59 12.40 2.22
C LEU A 52 5.09 12.09 2.06
N VAL A 53 4.60 12.18 0.83
CA VAL A 53 3.20 11.90 0.49
C VAL A 53 2.93 10.40 0.50
N ALA A 54 1.77 10.00 1.02
CA ALA A 54 1.34 8.60 0.98
C ALA A 54 1.03 8.16 -0.47
N PRO A 55 1.27 6.88 -0.83
CA PRO A 55 0.84 6.35 -2.11
C PRO A 55 -0.69 6.26 -2.18
N ASP A 56 -1.21 6.24 -3.41
CA ASP A 56 -2.64 6.03 -3.63
C ASP A 56 -2.99 4.56 -3.39
N MET A 57 -4.09 4.32 -2.67
CA MET A 57 -4.53 2.98 -2.31
C MET A 57 -5.89 2.70 -2.94
N ALA A 58 -6.11 1.46 -3.37
CA ALA A 58 -7.41 1.05 -3.88
C ALA A 58 -8.47 1.24 -2.77
N PRO A 59 -9.70 1.64 -3.13
CA PRO A 59 -10.76 1.80 -2.14
C PRO A 59 -10.99 0.48 -1.41
N MET A 60 -10.78 0.50 -0.09
CA MET A 60 -11.10 -0.63 0.78
C MET A 60 -12.28 -0.25 1.68
N PRO A 61 -13.27 -1.15 1.85
CA PRO A 61 -14.35 -0.92 2.79
C PRO A 61 -13.81 -0.78 4.22
N SER A 62 -14.42 0.09 5.00
CA SER A 62 -14.19 0.20 6.43
C SER A 62 -14.60 -1.10 7.14
N ARG A 63 -14.17 -1.26 8.40
CA ARG A 63 -14.62 -2.41 9.22
C ARG A 63 -16.13 -2.45 9.45
N GLN A 64 -16.81 -1.33 9.26
CA GLN A 64 -18.25 -1.17 9.47
C GLN A 64 -19.03 -1.27 8.15
N ASP A 65 -18.35 -1.20 7.01
CA ASP A 65 -19.02 -1.19 5.72
C ASP A 65 -19.49 -2.60 5.35
N PRO A 66 -20.71 -2.75 4.82
CA PRO A 66 -21.20 -4.03 4.35
C PRO A 66 -20.41 -4.49 3.13
N VAL A 67 -19.95 -5.75 3.14
CA VAL A 67 -19.32 -6.39 1.98
C VAL A 67 -20.30 -7.38 1.37
N PRO A 68 -20.60 -7.33 0.05
CA PRO A 68 -21.49 -8.28 -0.59
C PRO A 68 -20.92 -9.70 -0.45
N MET A 69 -21.64 -10.59 0.22
CA MET A 69 -21.29 -12.01 0.26
C MET A 69 -21.84 -12.69 -0.99
N PRO A 70 -21.04 -13.50 -1.72
CA PRO A 70 -21.56 -14.30 -2.81
C PRO A 70 -22.64 -15.24 -2.27
N MET A 71 -23.71 -15.46 -3.05
CA MET A 71 -24.75 -16.42 -2.68
C MET A 71 -24.12 -17.79 -2.47
N ARG A 72 -24.46 -18.45 -1.37
CA ARG A 72 -24.03 -19.83 -1.11
C ARG A 72 -24.52 -20.67 -2.30
N GLY A 73 -23.59 -21.38 -2.96
CA GLY A 73 -23.88 -22.15 -4.17
C GLY A 73 -25.12 -23.03 -3.97
N GLN A 74 -26.04 -22.99 -4.93
CA GLN A 74 -27.06 -24.03 -5.06
C GLN A 74 -26.35 -25.19 -5.74
N ASP A 75 -26.07 -26.25 -4.98
CA ASP A 75 -25.78 -27.56 -5.55
C ASP A 75 -27.03 -28.12 -6.26
#